data_AF-U6DRG4-F1
#
_entry.id   AF-U6DRG4-F1
#
_cell.length_a   1.000
_cell.length_b   1.000
_cell.length_c   1.000
_cell.angle_alpha   90.00
_cell.angle_beta   90.00
_cell.angle_gamma   90.00
#
_symmetry.space_group_name_H-M   'P 1'
#
loop_
_entity.id
_entity.type
_entity.pdbx_description
1 polymer ?
#
loop_
_entity_poly.entity_id
_entity_poly.type
_entity_poly.pdbx_seq_one_letter_code
_entity_poly.pdbx_strand_id
1 'polypeptide(L)'
;LGLGAPAGSQPAQPPSSYSLPLLLCKVFRWPDLRHSSEVKRLCCCESYGKINPELVCCNPHHLSRLCELESPPPPYSRYPMDFLKPTADCPDAVPSSAETGGTNYLAPGGLSDSQLLLEPGDRSHWCVVAYWEEKTRVGRLYCVQEPSLDIFYDLPQGNGFCLGQLNSDNKSQLVQKVRSKIGCGIQLTREVDGVWVYNRSSYPIFIKSATLDNPDSRTLLVHKVFPGFSIKAFDYEKAYSLRRPNDHEFMQQPWTGFTVQISFVKGWGQCYTR
;
A
#
# COMPACT_ATOMS: atom_id res chain seq x y z
N LEU A 1 -42.26 57.70 14.26
CA LEU A 1 -40.99 57.42 14.98
C LEU A 1 -40.85 55.91 15.11
N GLY A 2 -40.26 55.26 14.10
CA GLY A 2 -39.91 53.84 14.15
C GLY A 2 -38.43 53.73 13.82
N LEU A 3 -37.61 53.47 14.84
CA LEU A 3 -36.17 53.29 14.71
C LEU A 3 -35.90 51.88 14.15
N GLY A 4 -35.33 51.82 12.95
CA GLY A 4 -34.82 50.57 12.38
C GLY A 4 -33.54 50.14 13.12
N ALA A 5 -33.49 48.88 13.54
CA ALA A 5 -32.30 48.25 14.10
C ALA A 5 -31.30 47.93 12.97
N PRO A 6 -29.98 48.09 13.18
CA PRO A 6 -28.99 47.70 12.18
C PRO A 6 -28.83 46.18 12.16
N ALA A 7 -28.69 45.62 10.96
CA ALA A 7 -28.40 44.22 10.73
C ALA A 7 -27.09 43.83 11.45
N GLY A 8 -27.17 42.78 12.28
CA GLY A 8 -26.00 42.21 12.94
C GLY A 8 -25.01 41.68 11.91
N SER A 9 -23.83 42.30 11.89
CA SER A 9 -22.65 41.77 11.21
C SER A 9 -22.31 40.41 11.81
N GLN A 10 -22.33 39.35 11.00
CA GLN A 10 -21.76 38.06 11.40
C GLN A 10 -20.28 38.27 11.76
N PRO A 11 -19.79 37.70 12.87
CA PRO A 11 -18.37 37.77 13.19
C PRO A 11 -17.58 37.06 12.10
N ALA A 12 -16.61 37.77 11.51
CA ALA A 12 -15.63 37.19 10.61
C ALA A 12 -14.95 36.00 11.33
N GLN A 13 -14.98 34.83 10.69
CA GLN A 13 -14.24 33.65 11.16
C GLN A 13 -12.78 34.07 11.40
N PRO A 14 -12.19 33.76 12.57
CA PRO A 14 -10.79 34.08 12.82
C PRO A 14 -9.92 33.44 11.72
N PRO A 15 -8.81 34.08 11.30
CA PRO A 15 -7.91 33.48 10.33
C PRO A 15 -7.46 32.13 10.89
N SER A 16 -7.64 31.06 10.11
CA SER A 16 -7.21 29.72 10.50
C SER A 16 -5.71 29.73 10.74
N SER A 17 -5.29 29.72 12.01
CA SER A 17 -3.87 29.66 12.37
C SER A 17 -3.37 28.24 12.13
N TYR A 18 -2.71 28.02 11.00
CA TYR A 18 -2.04 26.76 10.70
C TYR A 18 -0.73 26.65 11.48
N SER A 19 -0.39 25.43 11.95
CA SER A 19 0.97 25.18 12.42
C SER A 19 1.96 25.32 11.26
N LEU A 20 3.21 25.70 11.55
CA LEU A 20 4.24 25.89 10.52
C LEU A 20 4.41 24.66 9.60
N PRO A 21 4.46 23.40 10.10
CA PRO A 21 4.53 22.22 9.23
C PRO A 21 3.32 22.07 8.32
N LEU A 22 2.12 22.33 8.85
CA LEU A 22 0.88 22.22 8.07
C LEU A 22 0.85 23.27 6.96
N LEU A 23 1.27 24.50 7.26
CA LEU A 23 1.39 25.57 6.27
C LEU A 23 2.40 25.20 5.17
N LEU A 24 3.59 24.74 5.53
CA LEU A 24 4.63 24.37 4.55
C LEU A 24 4.20 23.18 3.68
N CYS A 25 3.53 22.17 4.26
CA CYS A 25 2.94 21.08 3.48
C CYS A 25 1.87 21.59 2.49
N LYS A 26 1.01 22.52 2.90
CA LYS A 26 0.00 23.12 2.02
C LYS A 26 0.61 23.89 0.86
N VAL A 27 1.66 24.67 1.13
CA VAL A 27 2.33 25.50 0.12
C VAL A 27 3.11 24.66 -0.90
N PHE A 28 3.88 23.66 -0.43
CA PHE A 28 4.83 22.96 -1.28
C PHE A 28 4.36 21.60 -1.81
N ARG A 29 3.28 21.01 -1.24
CA ARG A 29 2.87 19.64 -1.59
C ARG A 29 1.36 19.46 -1.79
N TRP A 30 0.55 19.75 -0.77
CA TRP A 30 -0.87 19.39 -0.73
C TRP A 30 -1.75 20.59 -0.32
N PRO A 31 -2.15 21.45 -1.27
CA PRO A 31 -2.93 22.65 -0.98
C PRO A 31 -4.26 22.36 -0.24
N ASP A 32 -4.84 21.20 -0.50
CA ASP A 32 -6.10 20.71 0.06
C ASP A 32 -6.00 20.10 1.46
N LEU A 33 -4.78 19.96 2.01
CA LEU A 33 -4.54 19.41 3.36
C LEU A 33 -5.26 20.25 4.43
N ARG A 34 -6.08 19.61 5.29
CA ARG A 34 -6.92 20.33 6.27
C ARG A 34 -6.35 20.25 7.67
N HIS A 35 -5.89 19.07 8.08
CA HIS A 35 -5.41 18.80 9.45
C HIS A 35 -4.04 18.14 9.46
N SER A 36 -3.28 18.33 10.55
CA SER A 36 -1.98 17.67 10.73
C SER A 36 -2.09 16.15 10.88
N SER A 37 -3.28 15.62 11.22
CA SER A 37 -3.54 14.18 11.31
C SER A 37 -3.54 13.47 9.96
N GLU A 38 -3.68 14.21 8.85
CA GLU A 38 -3.62 13.65 7.49
C GLU A 38 -2.19 13.38 7.01
N VAL A 39 -1.17 13.73 7.80
CA VAL A 39 0.24 13.49 7.46
C VAL A 39 0.95 12.71 8.55
N LYS A 40 1.91 11.89 8.14
CA LYS A 40 2.87 11.25 9.05
C LYS A 40 4.30 11.59 8.67
N ARG A 41 5.15 11.65 9.69
CA ARG A 41 6.61 11.83 9.54
C ARG A 41 7.23 10.56 8.98
N LEU A 42 8.22 10.70 8.10
CA LEU A 42 8.97 9.61 7.50
C LEU A 42 10.21 9.25 8.34
N CYS A 43 10.69 8.01 8.23
CA CYS A 43 11.82 7.51 9.01
C CYS A 43 13.16 8.18 8.68
N CYS A 44 13.29 8.81 7.51
CA CYS A 44 14.47 9.61 7.14
C CYS A 44 14.61 10.91 7.96
N CYS A 45 13.57 11.32 8.69
CA CYS A 45 13.63 12.50 9.54
C CYS A 45 14.30 12.18 10.87
N GLU A 46 15.27 12.99 11.30
CA GLU A 46 15.92 12.84 12.61
C GLU A 46 14.97 12.95 13.82
N SER A 47 13.83 13.64 13.64
CA SER A 47 12.76 13.76 14.63
C SER A 47 11.72 12.63 14.54
N TYR A 48 11.93 11.62 13.70
CA TYR A 48 11.03 10.47 13.57
C TYR A 48 10.97 9.66 14.88
N GLY A 49 9.77 9.26 15.29
CA GLY A 49 9.53 8.54 16.56
C GLY A 49 9.81 9.33 17.84
N LYS A 50 10.30 10.58 17.74
CA LYS A 50 10.57 11.45 18.90
C LYS A 50 9.36 12.34 19.17
N ILE A 51 8.79 12.21 20.36
CA ILE A 51 7.81 13.15 20.89
C ILE A 51 8.60 14.27 21.58
N ASN A 52 9.13 15.20 20.79
CA ASN A 52 9.69 16.44 21.33
C ASN A 52 8.87 17.63 20.79
N PRO A 53 8.07 18.31 21.63
CA PRO A 53 7.25 19.43 21.20
C PRO A 53 8.07 20.64 20.70
N GLU A 54 9.36 20.72 21.03
CA GLU A 54 10.25 21.81 20.62
C GLU A 54 10.95 21.55 19.27
N LEU A 55 11.12 20.27 18.88
CA LEU A 55 11.77 19.89 17.62
C LEU A 55 10.73 19.52 16.57
N VAL A 56 10.18 20.55 15.95
CA VAL A 56 9.18 20.43 14.89
C VAL A 56 9.84 20.34 13.52
N CYS A 57 9.67 19.20 12.83
CA CYS A 57 10.14 19.08 11.45
C CYS A 57 9.32 19.97 10.51
N CYS A 58 10.00 20.88 9.83
CA CYS A 58 9.40 21.82 8.90
C CYS A 58 9.64 21.48 7.42
N ASN A 59 10.44 20.46 7.11
CA ASN A 59 10.65 20.03 5.72
C ASN A 59 9.42 19.23 5.22
N PRO A 60 8.66 19.73 4.23
CA PRO A 60 7.49 19.02 3.70
C PRO A 60 7.81 17.64 3.11
N HIS A 61 9.06 17.42 2.67
CA HIS A 61 9.49 16.15 2.10
C HIS A 61 9.85 15.08 3.16
N HIS A 62 9.89 15.45 4.43
CA HIS A 62 10.00 14.53 5.56
C HIS A 62 8.63 14.06 6.06
N LEU A 63 7.55 14.48 5.38
CA LEU A 63 6.18 14.12 5.67
C LEU A 63 5.59 13.40 4.46
N SER A 64 4.73 12.43 4.75
CA SER A 64 3.91 11.73 3.76
C SER A 64 2.45 11.92 4.12
N ARG A 65 1.59 12.03 3.11
CA ARG A 65 0.15 12.13 3.32
C ARG A 65 -0.43 10.73 3.53
N LEU A 66 -1.35 10.58 4.46
CA LEU A 66 -1.99 9.29 4.70
C LEU A 66 -2.97 8.98 3.58
N CYS A 67 -2.91 7.76 3.05
CA CYS A 67 -3.92 7.27 2.13
C CYS A 67 -5.20 7.03 2.91
N GLU A 68 -6.27 7.75 2.56
CA GLU A 68 -7.59 7.46 3.07
C GLU A 68 -8.04 6.13 2.48
N LEU A 69 -8.41 5.18 3.34
CA LEU A 69 -9.11 3.98 2.91
C LEU A 69 -10.52 4.44 2.58
N GLU A 70 -10.84 4.60 1.29
CA GLU A 70 -12.20 4.94 0.85
C GLU A 70 -13.16 3.96 1.51
N SER A 71 -14.13 4.49 2.26
CA SER A 71 -15.25 3.70 2.73
C SER A 71 -15.94 3.12 1.51
N PRO A 72 -16.31 1.82 1.49
CA PRO A 72 -17.10 1.32 0.37
C PRO A 72 -18.31 2.23 0.19
N PRO A 73 -18.68 2.59 -1.06
CA PRO A 73 -19.80 3.48 -1.29
C PRO A 73 -21.02 2.93 -0.57
N PRO A 74 -21.82 3.79 0.09
CA PRO A 74 -22.95 3.32 0.87
C PRO A 74 -23.90 2.48 -0.01
N PRO A 75 -24.59 1.48 0.57
CA PRO A 75 -25.24 0.37 -0.15
C PRO A 75 -26.43 0.74 -1.05
N TYR A 76 -26.66 2.02 -1.33
CA TYR A 76 -27.77 2.54 -2.13
C TYR A 76 -27.36 3.14 -3.48
N SER A 77 -26.13 2.91 -3.96
CA SER A 77 -25.77 3.17 -5.36
C SER A 77 -26.38 2.10 -6.29
N ARG A 78 -27.71 2.04 -6.40
CA ARG A 78 -28.37 1.28 -7.47
C ARG A 78 -28.12 2.00 -8.78
N TYR A 79 -27.15 1.53 -9.55
CA TYR A 79 -27.13 1.83 -10.99
C TYR A 79 -28.36 1.17 -11.64
N PRO A 80 -29.12 1.87 -12.49
CA PRO A 80 -30.26 1.29 -13.19
C PRO A 80 -29.77 0.26 -14.22
N MET A 81 -29.94 -1.02 -13.91
CA MET A 81 -29.80 -2.12 -14.87
C MET A 81 -31.15 -2.28 -15.60
N ASP A 82 -31.51 -1.32 -16.43
CA ASP A 82 -32.79 -1.35 -17.19
C ASP A 82 -32.58 -1.04 -18.68
N PHE A 83 -31.63 -1.71 -19.33
CA PHE A 83 -31.75 -2.00 -20.76
C PHE A 83 -31.03 -3.32 -21.00
N LEU A 84 -31.81 -4.39 -21.11
CA LEU A 84 -31.60 -5.58 -21.94
C LEU A 84 -32.61 -6.64 -21.44
N LYS A 85 -33.87 -6.50 -21.86
CA LYS A 85 -34.84 -7.61 -21.85
C LYS A 85 -34.76 -8.34 -23.20
N PRO A 86 -34.97 -9.67 -23.23
CA PRO A 86 -34.41 -10.56 -24.24
C PRO A 86 -35.39 -10.82 -25.39
N THR A 87 -34.86 -10.98 -26.60
CA THR A 87 -35.54 -11.72 -27.67
C THR A 87 -34.91 -13.10 -27.77
N ALA A 88 -35.76 -14.10 -27.52
CA ALA A 88 -35.46 -15.53 -27.60
C ALA A 88 -35.47 -16.01 -29.06
N ASP A 89 -34.62 -17.02 -29.32
CA ASP A 89 -34.60 -18.07 -30.35
C ASP A 89 -33.13 -18.24 -30.82
N CYS A 90 -32.44 -19.38 -30.81
CA CYS A 90 -32.67 -20.78 -30.44
C CYS A 90 -31.24 -21.44 -30.29
N PRO A 91 -31.04 -22.77 -30.12
CA PRO A 91 -30.17 -23.35 -29.07
C PRO A 91 -28.80 -23.90 -29.53
N ASP A 92 -28.07 -24.42 -28.54
CA ASP A 92 -26.85 -25.24 -28.58
C ASP A 92 -25.48 -24.54 -28.58
N ALA A 93 -25.01 -24.21 -27.36
CA ALA A 93 -23.63 -24.45 -26.94
C ALA A 93 -23.51 -24.40 -25.40
N VAL A 94 -23.45 -25.57 -24.77
CA VAL A 94 -22.80 -25.82 -23.47
C VAL A 94 -21.45 -26.45 -23.85
N PRO A 95 -20.31 -26.21 -23.15
CA PRO A 95 -20.21 -25.99 -21.71
C PRO A 95 -19.24 -24.90 -21.21
N SER A 96 -19.31 -24.75 -19.89
CA SER A 96 -18.17 -24.57 -18.97
C SER A 96 -18.01 -23.18 -18.36
N SER A 97 -18.83 -22.95 -17.34
CA SER A 97 -18.41 -22.27 -16.12
C SER A 97 -17.18 -22.98 -15.53
N ALA A 98 -16.01 -22.37 -15.66
CA ALA A 98 -14.83 -22.72 -14.89
C ALA A 98 -14.47 -21.55 -13.97
N GLU A 99 -14.97 -21.67 -12.75
CA GLU A 99 -14.45 -20.98 -11.57
C GLU A 99 -12.95 -21.28 -11.49
N THR A 100 -12.08 -20.29 -11.72
CA THR A 100 -10.65 -20.49 -11.51
C THR A 100 -10.32 -20.09 -10.08
N GLY A 101 -10.35 -21.11 -9.23
CA GLY A 101 -10.06 -21.04 -7.81
C GLY A 101 -8.67 -20.54 -7.45
N GLY A 102 -8.54 -20.23 -6.16
CA GLY A 102 -7.30 -19.86 -5.51
C GLY A 102 -6.22 -20.89 -5.80
N THR A 103 -5.17 -20.45 -6.46
CA THR A 103 -3.98 -21.26 -6.64
C THR A 103 -3.10 -21.15 -5.40
N ASN A 104 -3.23 -22.15 -4.53
CA ASN A 104 -2.19 -22.51 -3.57
C ASN A 104 -1.00 -23.07 -4.34
N TYR A 105 0.10 -22.32 -4.39
CA TYR A 105 1.35 -22.82 -4.95
C TYR A 105 2.38 -23.01 -3.83
N LEU A 106 2.57 -24.28 -3.50
CA LEU A 106 3.70 -24.82 -2.73
C LEU A 106 5.01 -24.36 -3.38
N ALA A 107 5.92 -23.85 -2.56
CA ALA A 107 7.31 -23.63 -2.97
C ALA A 107 7.95 -24.98 -3.35
N PRO A 108 8.81 -25.04 -4.38
CA PRO A 108 9.56 -26.26 -4.68
C PRO A 108 10.44 -26.64 -3.48
N GLY A 109 10.17 -27.80 -2.91
CA GLY A 109 10.98 -28.40 -1.87
C GLY A 109 12.38 -28.72 -2.38
N GLY A 110 13.36 -28.41 -1.56
CA GLY A 110 14.74 -28.82 -1.77
C GLY A 110 15.70 -27.84 -1.14
N LEU A 111 15.88 -27.93 0.17
CA LEU A 111 17.16 -27.90 0.88
C LEU A 111 16.89 -28.43 2.30
N SER A 112 17.11 -29.73 2.50
CA SER A 112 17.21 -30.32 3.82
C SER A 112 18.68 -30.36 4.24
N ASP A 113 18.89 -30.25 5.56
CA ASP A 113 20.13 -30.34 6.35
C ASP A 113 20.98 -29.08 6.42
N SER A 114 21.20 -28.50 7.60
CA SER A 114 21.70 -29.21 8.78
C SER A 114 21.20 -28.59 10.08
N GLN A 115 20.87 -29.45 11.05
CA GLN A 115 20.79 -29.10 12.46
C GLN A 115 22.13 -28.52 12.91
N LEU A 116 22.22 -27.20 13.06
CA LEU A 116 23.28 -26.54 13.80
C LEU A 116 22.63 -25.56 14.78
N LEU A 117 22.76 -25.92 16.06
CA LEU A 117 22.69 -25.11 17.27
C LEU A 117 22.26 -23.64 17.05
N LEU A 118 21.05 -23.32 17.53
CA LEU A 118 20.58 -21.95 17.69
C LEU A 118 21.51 -21.22 18.67
N GLU A 119 22.48 -20.50 18.14
CA GLU A 119 23.15 -19.43 18.88
C GLU A 119 22.17 -18.24 18.99
N PRO A 120 21.93 -17.68 20.20
CA PRO A 120 21.05 -16.53 20.38
C PRO A 120 21.72 -15.25 19.87
N GLY A 121 21.75 -15.10 18.55
CA GLY A 121 22.32 -13.94 17.85
C GLY A 121 21.85 -13.76 16.42
N ASP A 122 21.00 -14.65 15.89
CA ASP A 122 20.59 -14.57 14.49
C ASP A 122 19.60 -13.41 14.29
N ARG A 123 20.05 -12.38 13.55
CA ARG A 123 19.26 -11.19 13.23
C ARG A 123 18.07 -11.61 12.37
N SER A 124 16.98 -11.99 13.03
CA SER A 124 15.73 -12.40 12.41
C SER A 124 15.24 -11.29 11.49
N HIS A 125 15.13 -11.59 10.19
CA HIS A 125 14.54 -10.67 9.22
C HIS A 125 13.05 -10.51 9.54
N TRP A 126 12.51 -9.29 9.38
CA TRP A 126 11.10 -9.02 9.70
C TRP A 126 10.19 -9.13 8.49
N CYS A 127 10.75 -9.09 7.28
CA CYS A 127 10.04 -9.48 6.07
C CYS A 127 11.00 -10.03 5.03
N VAL A 128 10.42 -10.70 4.03
CA VAL A 128 11.12 -11.17 2.83
C VAL A 128 10.43 -10.56 1.63
N VAL A 129 11.21 -9.92 0.76
CA VAL A 129 10.73 -9.31 -0.47
C VAL A 129 11.09 -10.18 -1.65
N ALA A 130 10.19 -10.25 -2.61
CA ALA A 130 10.38 -10.94 -3.86
C ALA A 130 9.79 -10.10 -5.00
N TYR A 131 10.46 -10.12 -6.16
CA TYR A 131 10.09 -9.33 -7.32
C TYR A 131 9.67 -10.21 -8.48
N TRP A 132 8.60 -9.82 -9.17
CA TRP A 132 8.06 -10.51 -10.32
C TRP A 132 7.81 -9.53 -11.46
N GLU A 133 8.01 -10.02 -12.67
CA GLU A 133 7.62 -9.36 -13.90
C GLU A 133 6.56 -10.23 -14.56
N GLU A 134 5.33 -9.72 -14.62
CA GLU A 134 4.16 -10.48 -15.03
C GLU A 134 3.99 -11.76 -14.17
N LYS A 135 4.22 -12.95 -14.75
CA LYS A 135 4.12 -14.24 -14.06
C LYS A 135 5.49 -14.81 -13.66
N THR A 136 6.59 -14.16 -14.05
CA THR A 136 7.94 -14.69 -13.90
C THR A 136 8.63 -14.08 -12.69
N ARG A 137 9.21 -14.92 -11.83
CA ARG A 137 10.04 -14.45 -10.71
C ARG A 137 11.36 -13.92 -11.26
N VAL A 138 11.76 -12.74 -10.82
CA VAL A 138 13.01 -12.10 -11.24
C VAL A 138 13.88 -11.82 -10.02
N GLY A 139 15.11 -12.37 -10.02
CA GLY A 139 16.03 -12.24 -8.89
C GLY A 139 15.76 -13.19 -7.72
N ARG A 140 16.59 -13.06 -6.68
CA ARG A 140 16.52 -13.85 -5.44
C ARG A 140 15.54 -13.21 -4.43
N LEU A 141 15.24 -13.96 -3.36
CA LEU A 141 14.57 -13.40 -2.19
C LEU A 141 15.48 -12.38 -1.50
N TYR A 142 14.92 -11.26 -1.05
CA TYR A 142 15.61 -10.22 -0.31
C TYR A 142 15.11 -10.21 1.14
N CYS A 143 15.94 -10.64 2.09
CA CYS A 143 15.60 -10.67 3.51
C CYS A 143 15.89 -9.32 4.17
N VAL A 144 14.92 -8.75 4.86
CA VAL A 144 15.01 -7.40 5.43
C VAL A 144 15.23 -7.46 6.93
N GLN A 145 16.39 -6.98 7.39
CA GLN A 145 16.73 -6.89 8.81
C GLN A 145 16.50 -5.47 9.36
N GLU A 146 16.93 -4.45 8.63
CA GLU A 146 16.79 -3.05 9.00
C GLU A 146 15.31 -2.62 9.07
N PRO A 147 14.93 -1.72 9.99
CA PRO A 147 13.52 -1.33 10.17
C PRO A 147 12.91 -0.64 8.95
N SER A 148 13.71 -0.18 8.00
CA SER A 148 13.24 0.41 6.74
C SER A 148 13.99 -0.14 5.54
N LEU A 149 13.29 -0.31 4.42
CA LEU A 149 13.85 -0.74 3.14
C LEU A 149 13.34 0.15 2.01
N ASP A 150 14.24 0.73 1.23
CA ASP A 150 13.89 1.36 -0.04
C ASP A 150 13.92 0.33 -1.17
N ILE A 151 12.91 0.34 -2.05
CA ILE A 151 12.83 -0.49 -3.26
C ILE A 151 12.69 0.46 -4.45
N PHE A 152 13.65 0.47 -5.36
CA PHE A 152 13.74 1.47 -6.44
C PHE A 152 14.31 0.85 -7.72
N TYR A 153 14.23 1.57 -8.85
CA TYR A 153 14.73 1.07 -10.13
C TYR A 153 16.23 1.25 -10.28
N ASP A 154 16.69 2.50 -10.34
CA ASP A 154 18.10 2.83 -10.43
C ASP A 154 18.28 4.21 -9.80
N LEU A 155 19.04 4.27 -8.70
CA LEU A 155 19.34 5.50 -7.98
C LEU A 155 20.83 5.49 -7.62
N PRO A 156 21.63 6.47 -8.09
CA PRO A 156 23.07 6.51 -7.85
C PRO A 156 23.48 6.50 -6.38
N GLN A 157 22.61 6.99 -5.49
CA GLN A 157 22.81 7.06 -4.04
C GLN A 157 21.76 6.26 -3.27
N GLY A 158 21.07 5.32 -3.91
CA GLY A 158 20.03 4.51 -3.26
C GLY A 158 20.64 3.42 -2.38
N ASN A 159 20.20 3.36 -1.11
CA ASN A 159 20.48 2.22 -0.23
C ASN A 159 19.22 1.36 -0.12
N GLY A 160 19.31 0.07 -0.48
CA GLY A 160 18.17 -0.85 -0.43
C GLY A 160 18.13 -1.82 -1.59
N PHE A 161 16.92 -2.16 -2.03
CA PHE A 161 16.69 -3.16 -3.08
C PHE A 161 16.53 -2.52 -4.46
N CYS A 162 17.61 -2.56 -5.25
CA CYS A 162 17.68 -2.01 -6.60
C CYS A 162 17.18 -3.02 -7.65
N LEU A 163 16.03 -2.74 -8.26
CA LEU A 163 15.40 -3.59 -9.28
C LEU A 163 16.12 -3.52 -10.64
N GLY A 164 16.87 -2.44 -10.88
CA GLY A 164 17.70 -2.25 -12.08
C GLY A 164 18.88 -3.21 -12.16
N GLN A 165 19.37 -3.69 -11.01
CA GLN A 165 20.47 -4.66 -10.91
C GLN A 165 20.00 -6.11 -11.10
N LEU A 166 18.69 -6.34 -11.17
CA LEU A 166 18.15 -7.68 -11.39
C LEU A 166 18.23 -8.05 -12.88
N ASN A 167 18.83 -9.20 -13.17
CA ASN A 167 18.84 -9.78 -14.50
C ASN A 167 17.41 -10.17 -14.90
N SER A 168 16.81 -9.39 -15.80
CA SER A 168 15.53 -9.71 -16.41
C SER A 168 15.74 -10.21 -17.83
N ASP A 169 15.29 -11.44 -18.09
CA ASP A 169 15.18 -12.00 -19.43
C ASP A 169 13.88 -11.58 -20.14
N ASN A 170 13.03 -10.79 -19.47
CA ASN A 170 11.73 -10.41 -19.98
C ASN A 170 11.85 -9.29 -21.03
N LYS A 171 11.58 -9.64 -22.29
CA LYS A 171 11.62 -8.71 -23.44
C LYS A 171 10.28 -7.98 -23.68
N SER A 172 9.30 -8.11 -22.79
CA SER A 172 8.01 -7.44 -22.88
C SER A 172 8.17 -5.92 -22.88
N GLN A 173 7.66 -5.26 -23.94
CA GLN A 173 7.68 -3.79 -24.03
C GLN A 173 6.89 -3.14 -22.89
N LEU A 174 5.85 -3.81 -22.38
CA LEU A 174 5.08 -3.33 -21.23
C LEU A 174 5.94 -3.31 -19.97
N VAL A 175 6.68 -4.39 -19.71
CA VAL A 175 7.58 -4.48 -18.55
C VAL A 175 8.65 -3.40 -18.61
N GLN A 176 9.29 -3.20 -19.77
CA GLN A 176 10.28 -2.14 -19.94
C GLN A 176 9.70 -0.74 -19.68
N LYS A 177 8.49 -0.47 -20.18
CA LYS A 177 7.77 0.78 -19.90
C LYS A 177 7.47 0.95 -18.41
N VAL A 178 7.03 -0.10 -17.70
CA VAL A 178 6.78 -0.03 -16.25
C VAL A 178 8.09 0.17 -15.49
N ARG A 179 9.14 -0.58 -15.80
CA ARG A 179 10.49 -0.45 -15.23
C ARG A 179 11.00 1.00 -15.27
N SER A 180 10.88 1.65 -16.44
CA SER A 180 11.27 3.07 -16.63
C SER A 180 10.50 4.06 -15.75
N LYS A 181 9.31 3.68 -15.25
CA LYS A 181 8.43 4.51 -14.44
C LYS A 181 8.54 4.26 -12.93
N ILE A 182 9.23 3.20 -12.50
CA ILE A 182 9.40 2.91 -11.07
C ILE A 182 10.20 4.04 -10.41
N GLY A 183 11.31 4.47 -11.01
CA GLY A 183 12.14 5.57 -10.51
C GLY A 183 12.55 5.36 -9.05
N CYS A 184 12.24 6.33 -8.19
CA CYS A 184 12.50 6.27 -6.74
C CYS A 184 11.70 5.20 -5.98
N GLY A 185 10.71 4.57 -6.63
CA GLY A 185 9.96 3.42 -6.12
C GLY A 185 9.22 3.67 -4.81
N ILE A 186 9.45 2.80 -3.82
CA ILE A 186 8.75 2.82 -2.52
C ILE A 186 9.73 2.68 -1.35
N GLN A 187 9.28 3.08 -0.17
CA GLN A 187 9.93 2.78 1.09
C GLN A 187 9.00 1.94 1.96
N LEU A 188 9.49 0.80 2.42
CA LEU A 188 8.85 -0.03 3.44
C LEU A 188 9.40 0.39 4.80
N THR A 189 8.55 0.49 5.82
CA THR A 189 8.98 0.78 7.19
C THR A 189 8.20 -0.08 8.17
N ARG A 190 8.93 -0.80 9.02
CA ARG A 190 8.39 -1.52 10.17
C ARG A 190 8.23 -0.55 11.33
N GLU A 191 7.01 -0.40 11.79
CA GLU A 191 6.62 0.43 12.92
C GLU A 191 5.97 -0.44 14.00
N VAL A 192 5.73 0.15 15.18
CA VAL A 192 5.13 -0.57 16.32
C VAL A 192 3.71 -1.04 16.04
N ASP A 193 3.01 -0.35 15.14
CA ASP A 193 1.59 -0.55 14.84
C ASP A 193 1.37 -1.30 13.51
N GLY A 194 2.43 -1.66 12.80
CA GLY A 194 2.33 -2.31 11.50
C GLY A 194 3.50 -2.03 10.55
N VAL A 195 3.31 -2.45 9.30
CA VAL A 195 4.23 -2.17 8.19
C VAL A 195 3.60 -1.12 7.29
N TRP A 196 4.34 -0.05 7.06
CA TRP A 196 3.95 1.08 6.23
C TRP A 196 4.65 1.05 4.87
N VAL A 197 3.95 1.52 3.86
CA VAL A 197 4.47 1.70 2.49
C VAL A 197 4.33 3.17 2.13
N TYR A 198 5.45 3.83 1.86
CA TYR A 198 5.51 5.20 1.35
C TYR A 198 5.84 5.20 -0.14
N ASN A 199 4.99 5.81 -0.96
CA ASN A 199 5.21 5.93 -2.40
C ASN A 199 6.13 7.12 -2.73
N ARG A 200 7.37 6.82 -3.10
CA ARG A 200 8.39 7.79 -3.53
C ARG A 200 8.42 8.01 -5.04
N SER A 201 7.75 7.16 -5.80
CA SER A 201 7.74 7.21 -7.27
C SER A 201 6.85 8.35 -7.77
N SER A 202 7.00 8.70 -9.04
CA SER A 202 6.16 9.70 -9.72
C SER A 202 4.81 9.14 -10.18
N TYR A 203 4.54 7.85 -9.95
CA TYR A 203 3.33 7.17 -10.41
C TYR A 203 2.59 6.49 -9.25
N PRO A 204 1.29 6.23 -9.38
CA PRO A 204 0.57 5.45 -8.38
C PRO A 204 1.11 4.02 -8.28
N ILE A 205 1.09 3.49 -7.07
CA ILE A 205 1.26 2.07 -6.80
C ILE A 205 -0.08 1.50 -6.34
N PHE A 206 -0.19 0.18 -6.39
CA PHE A 206 -1.41 -0.54 -6.05
C PHE A 206 -1.07 -1.61 -5.04
N ILE A 207 -1.82 -1.67 -3.95
CA ILE A 207 -1.52 -2.53 -2.80
C ILE A 207 -2.72 -3.39 -2.46
N LYS A 208 -2.47 -4.68 -2.25
CA LYS A 208 -3.43 -5.65 -1.76
C LYS A 208 -2.85 -6.34 -0.53
N SER A 209 -3.62 -6.35 0.55
CA SER A 209 -3.22 -6.96 1.82
C SER A 209 -4.46 -7.32 2.63
N ALA A 210 -4.41 -8.46 3.33
CA ALA A 210 -5.52 -8.95 4.14
C ALA A 210 -5.94 -7.99 5.27
N THR A 211 -5.01 -7.16 5.75
CA THR A 211 -5.25 -6.24 6.89
C THR A 211 -5.69 -4.85 6.47
N LEU A 212 -5.73 -4.55 5.17
CA LEU A 212 -6.27 -3.27 4.68
C LEU A 212 -7.80 -3.28 4.69
N ASP A 213 -8.40 -4.42 4.36
CA ASP A 213 -9.84 -4.58 4.24
C ASP A 213 -10.53 -4.77 5.60
N ASN A 214 -11.85 -4.59 5.60
CA ASN A 214 -12.69 -4.99 6.75
C ASN A 214 -12.64 -6.53 6.87
N PRO A 215 -12.44 -7.12 8.07
CA PRO A 215 -12.51 -8.56 8.28
C PRO A 215 -13.82 -9.22 7.78
N ASP A 216 -14.91 -8.46 7.70
CA ASP A 216 -16.21 -8.92 7.17
C ASP A 216 -16.29 -8.89 5.63
N SER A 217 -15.31 -8.27 4.95
CA SER A 217 -15.26 -8.22 3.49
C SER A 217 -14.84 -9.57 2.92
N ARG A 218 -15.66 -10.12 2.03
CA ARG A 218 -15.36 -11.38 1.33
C ARG A 218 -14.35 -11.21 0.19
N THR A 219 -14.00 -9.97 -0.16
CA THR A 219 -13.10 -9.67 -1.28
C THR A 219 -12.01 -8.72 -0.85
N LEU A 220 -10.76 -9.13 -1.07
CA LEU A 220 -9.59 -8.28 -0.84
C LEU A 220 -9.52 -7.19 -1.91
N LEU A 221 -9.53 -5.92 -1.49
CA LEU A 221 -9.52 -4.77 -2.40
C LEU A 221 -8.08 -4.37 -2.76
N VAL A 222 -7.96 -3.77 -3.95
CA VAL A 222 -6.70 -3.20 -4.42
C VAL A 222 -6.74 -1.69 -4.21
N HIS A 223 -5.91 -1.21 -3.28
CA HIS A 223 -5.84 0.17 -2.87
C HIS A 223 -4.81 0.92 -3.72
N LYS A 224 -5.21 2.03 -4.33
CA LYS A 224 -4.33 2.88 -5.12
C LYS A 224 -3.67 3.93 -4.23
N VAL A 225 -2.35 3.96 -4.21
CA VAL A 225 -1.56 4.90 -3.39
C VAL A 225 -0.81 5.87 -4.31
N PHE A 226 -1.14 7.15 -4.20
CA PHE A 226 -0.54 8.21 -5.03
C PHE A 226 0.89 8.58 -4.60
N PRO A 227 1.68 9.20 -5.50
CA PRO A 227 2.99 9.77 -5.15
C PRO A 227 2.94 10.65 -3.91
N GLY A 228 3.86 10.43 -2.97
CA GLY A 228 3.94 11.18 -1.72
C GLY A 228 2.97 10.71 -0.62
N PHE A 229 2.15 9.68 -0.88
CA PHE A 229 1.25 9.11 0.11
C PHE A 229 1.85 7.87 0.78
N SER A 230 1.43 7.63 2.01
CA SER A 230 1.73 6.45 2.81
C SER A 230 0.47 5.70 3.19
N ILE A 231 0.55 4.38 3.22
CA ILE A 231 -0.53 3.51 3.69
C ILE A 231 0.03 2.49 4.66
N LYS A 232 -0.72 2.14 5.71
CA LYS A 232 -0.38 1.02 6.59
C LYS A 232 -0.76 -0.27 5.89
N ALA A 233 0.15 -0.78 5.05
CA ALA A 233 -0.11 -1.96 4.23
C ALA A 233 -0.26 -3.24 5.05
N PHE A 234 0.27 -3.29 6.27
CA PHE A 234 0.07 -4.42 7.18
C PHE A 234 -0.20 -3.93 8.59
N ASP A 235 -1.37 -4.23 9.17
CA ASP A 235 -1.72 -3.87 10.54
C ASP A 235 -1.60 -5.08 11.47
N TYR A 236 -0.81 -4.96 12.54
CA TYR A 236 -0.53 -6.07 13.45
C TYR A 236 -1.76 -6.52 14.25
N GLU A 237 -2.56 -5.59 14.74
CA GLU A 237 -3.77 -5.90 15.53
C GLU A 237 -4.82 -6.60 14.66
N LYS A 238 -5.02 -6.10 13.43
CA LYS A 238 -5.90 -6.78 12.47
C LYS A 238 -5.37 -8.16 12.09
N ALA A 239 -4.05 -8.30 11.89
CA ALA A 239 -3.44 -9.59 11.58
C ALA A 239 -3.69 -10.62 12.70
N TYR A 240 -3.58 -10.22 13.97
CA TYR A 240 -3.93 -11.10 15.10
C TYR A 240 -5.40 -11.50 15.08
N SER A 241 -6.31 -10.57 14.78
CA SER A 241 -7.75 -10.83 14.71
C SER A 241 -8.14 -11.77 13.56
N LEU A 242 -7.36 -11.77 12.46
CA LEU A 242 -7.56 -12.66 11.32
C LEU A 242 -7.03 -14.08 11.56
N ARG A 243 -6.17 -14.30 12.57
CA ARG A 243 -5.69 -15.65 12.92
C ARG A 243 -6.83 -16.45 13.53
N ARG A 244 -7.41 -17.37 12.76
CA ARG A 244 -8.37 -18.35 13.29
C ARG A 244 -7.63 -19.53 13.95
N PRO A 245 -8.09 -20.02 15.12
CA PRO A 245 -7.40 -21.09 15.85
C PRO A 245 -7.18 -22.42 15.12
N ASN A 246 -7.98 -22.73 14.08
CA ASN A 246 -8.00 -24.05 13.40
C ASN A 246 -7.58 -24.00 11.92
N ASP A 247 -6.96 -22.92 11.48
CA ASP A 247 -6.75 -22.69 10.06
C ASP A 247 -5.35 -23.17 9.64
N HIS A 248 -5.28 -24.41 9.13
CA HIS A 248 -4.02 -25.10 8.81
C HIS A 248 -3.15 -24.38 7.77
N GLU A 249 -3.73 -23.47 6.96
CA GLU A 249 -2.97 -22.61 6.05
C GLU A 249 -2.09 -21.59 6.78
N PHE A 250 -2.40 -21.27 8.03
CA PHE A 250 -1.57 -20.42 8.88
C PHE A 250 -0.48 -21.20 9.59
N MET A 251 -0.35 -22.52 9.45
CA MET A 251 0.66 -23.30 10.19
C MET A 251 1.89 -23.67 9.36
N GLN A 252 1.89 -23.42 8.04
CA GLN A 252 3.03 -23.75 7.19
C GLN A 252 3.91 -22.52 6.98
N GLN A 253 5.21 -22.65 7.27
CA GLN A 253 6.18 -21.64 6.87
C GLN A 253 6.45 -21.74 5.36
N PRO A 254 6.54 -20.61 4.64
CA PRO A 254 6.32 -19.24 5.11
C PRO A 254 4.82 -18.97 5.28
N TRP A 255 4.44 -18.28 6.36
CA TRP A 255 3.05 -17.94 6.71
C TRP A 255 2.34 -17.23 5.53
N THR A 256 1.67 -18.01 4.67
CA THR A 256 1.14 -17.55 3.38
C THR A 256 0.01 -16.53 3.54
N GLY A 257 -0.69 -16.57 4.68
CA GLY A 257 -1.80 -15.66 5.03
C GLY A 257 -1.41 -14.19 5.26
N PHE A 258 -0.12 -13.85 5.37
CA PHE A 258 0.35 -12.48 5.65
C PHE A 258 1.20 -11.87 4.53
N THR A 259 0.78 -12.11 3.28
CA THR A 259 1.44 -11.53 2.10
C THR A 259 0.85 -10.16 1.76
N VAL A 260 1.72 -9.16 1.61
CA VAL A 260 1.38 -7.86 1.00
C VAL A 260 1.83 -7.88 -0.46
N GLN A 261 0.90 -7.68 -1.39
CA GLN A 261 1.19 -7.58 -2.81
C GLN A 261 1.21 -6.11 -3.23
N ILE A 262 2.26 -5.69 -3.92
CA ILE A 262 2.42 -4.32 -4.42
C ILE A 262 2.70 -4.38 -5.92
N SER A 263 1.99 -3.57 -6.71
CA SER A 263 2.27 -3.39 -8.14
C SER A 263 2.58 -1.93 -8.44
N PHE A 264 3.62 -1.72 -9.24
CA PHE A 264 4.01 -0.40 -9.72
C PHE A 264 3.20 -0.03 -10.97
N VAL A 265 2.72 1.21 -11.03
CA VAL A 265 2.10 1.86 -12.20
C VAL A 265 0.74 1.28 -12.63
N LYS A 266 0.55 -0.04 -12.59
CA LYS A 266 -0.62 -0.75 -13.09
C LYS A 266 -1.41 -1.39 -11.96
N GLY A 267 -2.69 -1.01 -11.86
CA GLY A 267 -3.65 -1.67 -10.97
C GLY A 267 -4.05 -3.05 -11.47
N TRP A 268 -4.72 -3.80 -10.61
CA TRP A 268 -5.30 -5.11 -10.94
C TRP A 268 -6.54 -5.38 -10.10
N GLY A 269 -7.36 -6.35 -10.51
CA GLY A 269 -8.61 -6.70 -9.83
C GLY A 269 -9.84 -6.12 -10.52
N GLN A 270 -11.00 -6.20 -9.87
CA GLN A 270 -12.32 -5.94 -10.48
C GLN A 270 -12.46 -4.53 -11.08
N CYS A 271 -11.69 -3.55 -10.59
CA CYS A 271 -11.71 -2.18 -11.08
C CYS A 271 -10.66 -1.89 -12.18
N TYR A 272 -9.90 -2.89 -12.64
CA TYR A 272 -8.78 -2.69 -13.58
C TYR A 272 -8.68 -3.81 -14.62
N THR A 273 -8.66 -3.42 -15.90
CA THR A 273 -8.28 -4.32 -16.99
C THR A 273 -6.76 -4.46 -17.05
N ARG A 274 -6.25 -5.69 -16.95
CA ARG A 274 -4.83 -6.03 -17.15
C ARG A 274 -4.55 -6.43 -18.59
#